data_AF-A0A7S0GE46-F1
#
_entry.id   AF-A0A7S0GE46-F1
#
_cell.length_a   1.000
_cell.length_b   1.000
_cell.length_c   1.000
_cell.angle_alpha   90.00
_cell.angle_beta   90.00
_cell.angle_gamma   90.00
#
_symmetry.space_group_name_H-M   'P 1'
#
loop_
_entity.id
_entity.type
_entity.pdbx_description
1 polymer ?
#
loop_
_entity_poly.entity_id
_entity_poly.type
_entity_poly.pdbx_seq_one_letter_code
_entity_poly.pdbx_strand_id
1 'polypeptide(L)'
;KKLGSSGKGSNSNKNLNEEKRGERNAREKERSFRISCQIDELRNLLSMGGVIVPKGTKSSVLTEAANYIRMLQQHQYRSEMERSQLVQQIQMIGAGALGPQAANAVRHVAAKNGVWSLGNFGGLPPMSSMTVTAPQQQVPSQQA
;
A
#
# COMPACT_ATOMS: atom_id res chain seq x y z
N LYS A 1 64.63 -33.63 -49.10
CA LYS A 1 64.36 -32.18 -48.98
C LYS A 1 63.07 -31.99 -48.16
N LYS A 2 63.14 -31.17 -47.09
CA LYS A 2 62.01 -30.67 -46.27
C LYS A 2 60.95 -30.00 -47.18
N LEU A 3 59.67 -29.95 -46.82
CA LEU A 3 59.12 -28.90 -45.93
C LEU A 3 57.75 -29.34 -45.37
N GLY A 4 57.67 -29.50 -44.04
CA GLY A 4 56.41 -29.50 -43.29
C GLY A 4 55.97 -28.06 -43.06
N SER A 5 54.78 -27.71 -43.53
CA SER A 5 54.19 -26.39 -43.39
C SER A 5 53.50 -26.23 -42.04
N SER A 6 53.88 -25.18 -41.33
CA SER A 6 53.50 -24.80 -39.97
C SER A 6 51.99 -24.53 -39.80
N GLY A 7 51.30 -25.38 -39.05
CA GLY A 7 49.98 -25.10 -38.50
C GLY A 7 50.05 -24.05 -37.40
N LYS A 8 49.95 -22.76 -37.77
CA LYS A 8 50.05 -21.62 -36.84
C LYS A 8 48.84 -20.70 -37.02
N GLY A 9 47.63 -21.20 -36.72
CA GLY A 9 46.38 -20.44 -36.85
C GLY A 9 45.29 -20.73 -35.80
N SER A 10 45.51 -21.66 -34.86
CA SER A 10 44.44 -22.14 -33.98
C SER A 10 44.32 -21.44 -32.61
N ASN A 11 45.36 -20.72 -32.13
CA ASN A 11 45.37 -20.23 -30.74
C ASN A 11 44.68 -18.87 -30.54
N SER A 12 44.70 -17.97 -31.52
CA SER A 12 44.05 -16.65 -31.38
C SER A 12 42.52 -16.76 -31.30
N ASN A 13 41.93 -17.67 -32.09
CA ASN A 13 40.48 -17.91 -32.08
C ASN A 13 39.98 -18.56 -30.79
N LYS A 14 40.81 -19.35 -30.08
CA LYS A 14 40.42 -19.95 -28.79
C LYS A 14 40.34 -18.88 -27.68
N ASN A 15 41.31 -17.98 -27.61
CA ASN A 15 41.32 -16.89 -26.62
C ASN A 15 40.14 -15.92 -26.78
N LEU A 16 39.79 -15.55 -28.01
CA LEU A 16 38.60 -14.72 -28.28
C LEU A 16 37.28 -15.41 -27.88
N ASN A 17 37.25 -16.74 -27.89
CA ASN A 17 36.07 -17.52 -27.52
C ASN A 17 35.97 -17.67 -25.99
N GLU A 18 37.11 -17.78 -25.30
CA GLU A 18 37.21 -17.78 -23.84
C GLU A 18 36.80 -16.42 -23.25
N GLU A 19 37.22 -15.32 -23.87
CA GLU A 19 36.83 -13.97 -23.45
C GLU A 19 35.32 -13.74 -23.59
N LYS A 20 34.73 -14.14 -24.73
CA LYS A 20 33.27 -14.10 -24.93
C LYS A 20 32.50 -15.05 -24.00
N ARG A 21 33.12 -16.12 -23.51
CA ARG A 21 32.53 -17.00 -22.47
C ARG A 21 32.62 -16.33 -21.11
N GLY A 22 33.76 -15.74 -20.78
CA GLY A 22 33.99 -15.00 -19.54
C GLY A 22 33.02 -13.83 -19.39
N GLU A 23 32.84 -13.03 -20.44
CA GLU A 23 31.90 -11.91 -20.46
C GLU A 23 30.44 -12.37 -20.26
N ARG A 24 30.03 -13.45 -20.92
CA ARG A 24 28.69 -14.05 -20.71
C ARG A 24 28.50 -14.55 -19.29
N ASN A 25 29.51 -15.24 -18.73
CA ASN A 25 29.46 -15.73 -17.36
C ASN A 25 29.42 -14.58 -16.35
N ALA A 26 30.17 -13.50 -16.58
CA ALA A 26 30.14 -12.31 -15.74
C ALA A 26 28.75 -11.66 -15.76
N ARG A 27 28.14 -11.51 -16.95
CA ARG A 27 26.77 -11.00 -17.09
C ARG A 27 25.73 -11.88 -16.39
N GLU A 28 25.81 -13.20 -16.53
CA GLU A 28 24.86 -14.10 -15.87
C GLU A 28 25.07 -14.15 -14.35
N LYS A 29 26.31 -14.01 -13.88
CA LYS A 29 26.62 -13.90 -12.45
C LYS A 29 26.03 -12.63 -11.85
N GLU A 30 26.21 -11.49 -12.51
CA GLU A 30 25.61 -10.22 -12.09
C GLU A 30 24.08 -10.31 -12.05
N ARG A 31 23.48 -10.87 -13.11
CA ARG A 31 22.04 -11.12 -13.15
C ARG A 31 21.58 -11.99 -11.97
N SER A 32 22.26 -13.10 -11.71
CA SER A 32 21.94 -14.03 -10.62
C SER A 32 22.11 -13.41 -9.24
N PHE A 33 23.11 -12.53 -9.08
CA PHE A 33 23.34 -11.76 -7.87
C PHE A 33 22.16 -10.81 -7.59
N ARG A 34 21.75 -10.01 -8.59
CA ARG A 34 20.60 -9.11 -8.47
C ARG A 34 19.31 -9.83 -8.08
N ILE A 35 19.03 -10.98 -8.71
CA ILE A 35 17.86 -11.81 -8.37
C ILE A 35 17.94 -12.31 -6.93
N SER A 36 19.14 -12.69 -6.46
CA SER A 36 19.31 -13.17 -5.08
C SER A 36 19.05 -12.06 -4.07
N CYS A 37 19.54 -10.84 -4.32
CA CYS A 37 19.25 -9.68 -3.48
C CYS A 37 17.74 -9.40 -3.39
N GLN A 38 17.00 -9.50 -4.50
CA GLN A 38 15.54 -9.31 -4.51
C GLN A 38 14.81 -10.39 -3.70
N ILE A 39 15.27 -11.64 -3.73
CA ILE A 39 14.72 -12.72 -2.91
C ILE A 39 14.96 -12.46 -1.41
N ASP A 40 16.14 -11.93 -1.06
CA ASP A 40 16.46 -11.60 0.33
C ASP A 40 15.65 -10.40 0.82
N GLU A 41 15.47 -9.38 -0.01
CA GLU A 41 14.58 -8.25 0.26
C GLU A 41 13.13 -8.72 0.48
N LEU A 42 12.63 -9.60 -0.38
CA LEU A 42 11.29 -10.18 -0.23
C LEU A 42 11.15 -10.95 1.09
N ARG A 43 12.16 -11.72 1.50
CA ARG A 43 12.16 -12.41 2.80
C ARG A 43 12.10 -11.42 3.97
N ASN A 44 12.81 -10.29 3.87
CA ASN A 44 12.76 -9.24 4.88
C ASN A 44 11.37 -8.62 4.97
N LEU A 45 10.75 -8.28 3.83
CA LEU A 45 9.38 -7.73 3.79
C LEU A 45 8.36 -8.69 4.41
N LEU A 46 8.46 -9.99 4.10
CA LEU A 46 7.61 -11.01 4.70
C LEU A 46 7.81 -11.10 6.22
N SER A 47 9.06 -11.07 6.67
CA SER A 47 9.39 -11.09 8.10
C SER A 47 8.84 -9.85 8.83
N MET A 48 8.94 -8.67 8.23
CA MET A 48 8.35 -7.42 8.75
C MET A 48 6.81 -7.50 8.81
N GLY A 49 6.19 -8.19 7.85
CA GLY A 49 4.76 -8.50 7.84
C GLY A 49 4.33 -9.59 8.82
N GLY A 50 5.24 -10.11 9.65
CA GLY A 50 4.96 -11.17 10.62
C GLY A 50 4.86 -12.58 10.01
N VAL A 51 5.23 -12.74 8.73
CA VAL A 51 5.24 -14.05 8.07
C VAL A 51 6.56 -14.75 8.34
N ILE A 52 6.48 -15.94 8.94
CA ILE A 52 7.65 -16.78 9.19
C ILE A 52 7.98 -17.54 7.91
N VAL A 53 9.06 -17.12 7.24
CA VAL A 53 9.56 -17.84 6.08
C VAL A 53 10.56 -18.92 6.54
N PRO A 54 10.34 -20.20 6.21
CA PRO A 54 11.28 -21.26 6.54
C PRO A 54 12.67 -20.96 5.96
N LYS A 55 13.72 -21.07 6.79
CA LYS A 55 15.10 -20.98 6.32
C LYS A 55 15.34 -22.13 5.34
N GLY A 56 15.88 -21.80 4.17
CA GLY A 56 16.10 -22.79 3.11
C GLY A 56 16.12 -22.17 1.73
N THR A 57 15.21 -22.61 0.87
CA THR A 57 15.26 -22.37 -0.58
C THR A 57 14.60 -21.06 -1.00
N LYS A 58 14.98 -20.56 -2.18
CA LYS A 58 14.30 -19.41 -2.81
C LYS A 58 12.82 -19.70 -3.08
N SER A 59 12.50 -20.97 -3.35
CA SER A 59 11.12 -21.41 -3.59
C SER A 59 10.22 -21.20 -2.35
N SER A 60 10.71 -21.46 -1.13
CA SER A 60 9.89 -21.26 0.07
C SER A 60 9.50 -19.79 0.25
N VAL A 61 10.43 -18.86 -0.02
CA VAL A 61 10.18 -17.42 0.02
C VAL A 61 9.06 -17.04 -0.96
N LEU A 62 9.11 -17.55 -2.20
CA LEU A 62 8.11 -17.27 -3.22
C LEU A 62 6.74 -17.86 -2.88
N THR A 63 6.70 -19.08 -2.33
CA THR A 63 5.45 -19.72 -1.88
C THR A 63 4.81 -18.92 -0.75
N GLU A 64 5.58 -18.53 0.26
CA GLU A 64 5.07 -17.73 1.38
C GLU A 64 4.64 -16.33 0.92
N ALA A 65 5.35 -15.72 -0.02
CA ALA A 65 4.91 -14.46 -0.62
C ALA A 65 3.54 -14.60 -1.30
N ALA A 66 3.34 -15.64 -2.10
CA ALA A 66 2.06 -15.88 -2.76
C ALA A 66 0.92 -16.18 -1.78
N ASN A 67 1.21 -16.86 -0.66
CA ASN A 67 0.26 -17.07 0.43
C ASN A 67 -0.11 -15.75 1.12
N TYR A 68 0.91 -14.95 1.45
CA TYR A 68 0.72 -13.68 2.16
C TYR A 68 -0.06 -12.67 1.32
N ILE A 69 0.23 -12.56 0.02
CA ILE A 69 -0.53 -11.70 -0.90
C ILE A 69 -2.00 -12.09 -0.91
N ARG A 70 -2.31 -13.40 -1.01
CA ARG A 70 -3.71 -13.89 -0.95
C ARG A 70 -4.39 -13.52 0.36
N MET A 71 -3.70 -13.69 1.48
CA MET A 71 -4.23 -13.33 2.80
C MET A 71 -4.53 -11.83 2.88
N LEU A 72 -3.62 -10.97 2.42
CA LEU A 72 -3.81 -9.52 2.41
C LEU A 72 -5.00 -9.10 1.54
N GLN A 73 -5.14 -9.70 0.36
CA GLN A 73 -6.28 -9.45 -0.54
C GLN A 73 -7.62 -9.83 0.11
N GLN A 74 -7.68 -10.99 0.77
CA GLN A 74 -8.87 -11.41 1.50
C GLN A 74 -9.19 -10.48 2.69
N HIS A 75 -8.16 -10.09 3.44
CA HIS A 75 -8.33 -9.17 4.57
C HIS A 75 -8.84 -7.80 4.11
N GLN A 76 -8.29 -7.28 3.01
CA GLN A 76 -8.75 -6.02 2.42
C GLN A 76 -10.24 -6.13 2.02
N TYR A 77 -10.61 -7.17 1.27
CA TYR A 77 -11.99 -7.39 0.85
C TYR A 77 -12.96 -7.43 2.05
N ARG A 78 -12.60 -8.17 3.10
CA ARG A 78 -13.40 -8.26 4.32
C ARG A 78 -13.51 -6.90 5.02
N SER A 79 -12.41 -6.17 5.14
CA SER A 79 -12.38 -4.84 5.77
C SER A 79 -13.25 -3.83 5.01
N GLU A 80 -13.27 -3.91 3.68
CA GLU A 80 -14.13 -3.06 2.84
C GLU A 80 -15.62 -3.40 3.01
N MET A 81 -15.96 -4.68 3.17
CA MET A 81 -17.32 -5.12 3.48
C MET A 81 -17.78 -4.64 4.86
N GLU A 82 -16.97 -4.84 5.90
CA GLU A 82 -17.27 -4.38 7.25
C GLU A 82 -17.41 -2.85 7.31
N ARG A 83 -16.51 -2.13 6.63
CA ARG A 83 -16.61 -0.67 6.48
C ARG A 83 -17.93 -0.26 5.82
N SER A 84 -18.33 -0.93 4.73
CA SER A 84 -19.57 -0.60 4.01
C SER A 84 -20.81 -0.83 4.89
N GLN A 85 -20.83 -1.92 5.66
CA GLN A 85 -21.91 -2.21 6.61
C GLN A 85 -21.98 -1.17 7.72
N LEU A 86 -20.83 -0.79 8.30
CA LEU A 86 -20.77 0.25 9.34
C LEU A 86 -21.26 1.60 8.80
N VAL A 87 -20.83 1.98 7.60
CA VAL A 87 -21.30 3.22 6.95
C VAL A 87 -22.82 3.17 6.75
N GLN A 88 -23.37 2.05 6.27
CA GLN A 88 -24.81 1.88 6.09
C GLN A 88 -25.58 1.99 7.42
N GLN A 89 -25.09 1.37 8.48
CA GLN A 89 -25.70 1.48 9.82
C GLN A 89 -25.67 2.93 10.32
N ILE A 90 -24.54 3.61 10.19
CA ILE A 90 -24.40 5.01 10.61
C ILE A 90 -25.36 5.92 9.82
N GLN A 91 -25.52 5.69 8.51
CA GLN A 91 -26.51 6.38 7.68
C GLN A 91 -27.95 6.13 8.14
N MET A 92 -28.31 4.88 8.42
CA MET A 92 -29.64 4.54 8.96
C MET A 92 -29.93 5.24 10.28
N ILE A 93 -28.95 5.29 11.20
CA ILE A 93 -29.11 5.96 12.49
C ILE A 93 -29.30 7.46 12.31
N GLY A 94 -28.47 8.13 11.51
CA GLY A 94 -28.66 9.57 11.29
C GLY A 94 -29.88 9.93 10.45
N ALA A 95 -30.43 8.99 9.67
CA ALA A 95 -31.74 9.12 9.04
C ALA A 95 -32.92 8.97 10.01
N GLY A 96 -32.67 8.56 11.27
CA GLY A 96 -33.70 8.46 12.31
C GLY A 96 -34.29 7.08 12.51
N ALA A 97 -33.71 6.02 11.93
CA ALA A 97 -34.23 4.65 12.07
C ALA A 97 -34.25 4.16 13.54
N LEU A 98 -33.34 4.65 14.38
CA LEU A 98 -33.29 4.36 15.83
C LEU A 98 -33.89 5.52 16.68
N GLY A 99 -34.65 6.41 16.06
CA GLY A 99 -35.28 7.55 16.71
C GLY A 99 -34.48 8.86 16.64
N PRO A 100 -35.12 9.98 17.00
CA PRO A 100 -34.58 11.32 16.77
C PRO A 100 -33.37 11.66 17.67
N GLN A 101 -33.32 11.13 18.89
CA GLN A 101 -32.20 11.37 19.81
C GLN A 101 -30.90 10.74 19.29
N ALA A 102 -30.96 9.48 18.81
CA ALA A 102 -29.83 8.79 18.23
C ALA A 102 -29.35 9.47 16.93
N ALA A 103 -30.28 9.92 16.09
CA ALA A 103 -29.95 10.66 14.87
C ALA A 103 -29.20 11.96 15.15
N ASN A 104 -29.68 12.75 16.12
CA ASN A 104 -29.04 14.01 16.51
C ASN A 104 -27.66 13.78 17.13
N ALA A 105 -27.48 12.72 17.92
CA ALA A 105 -26.19 12.36 18.50
C ALA A 105 -25.14 12.00 17.43
N VAL A 106 -25.49 11.15 16.45
CA VAL A 106 -24.58 10.77 15.35
C VAL A 106 -24.22 11.98 14.50
N ARG A 107 -25.20 12.83 14.16
CA ARG A 107 -24.95 14.09 13.44
C ARG A 107 -23.99 14.98 14.23
N HIS A 108 -24.26 15.21 15.52
CA HIS A 108 -23.40 16.05 16.36
C HIS A 108 -21.95 15.55 16.41
N VAL A 109 -21.74 14.24 16.55
CA VAL A 109 -20.41 13.62 16.52
C VAL A 109 -19.75 13.77 15.14
N ALA A 110 -20.50 13.61 14.05
CA ALA A 110 -19.99 13.81 12.69
C ALA A 110 -19.57 15.27 12.43
N ALA A 111 -20.31 16.25 12.96
CA ALA A 111 -19.96 17.68 12.89
C ALA A 111 -18.66 17.98 13.63
N LYS A 112 -18.55 17.48 14.87
CA LYS A 112 -17.39 17.71 15.72
C LYS A 112 -16.09 17.16 15.11
N ASN A 113 -16.19 16.03 14.39
CA ASN A 113 -15.04 15.39 13.74
C ASN A 113 -14.84 15.81 12.28
N GLY A 114 -15.60 16.77 11.77
CA GLY A 114 -15.45 17.28 10.39
C GLY A 114 -15.82 16.28 9.29
N VAL A 115 -16.52 15.18 9.60
CA VAL A 115 -16.87 14.09 8.67
C VAL A 115 -18.20 14.35 7.93
N TRP A 116 -18.79 15.54 8.10
CA TRP A 116 -20.11 15.90 7.57
C TRP A 116 -20.24 15.86 6.03
N SER A 117 -19.12 15.81 5.28
CA SER A 117 -19.12 15.99 3.81
C SER A 117 -19.24 14.72 2.96
N LEU A 118 -19.32 13.50 3.51
CA LEU A 118 -19.46 12.28 2.70
C LEU A 118 -20.87 11.69 2.77
N GLY A 119 -21.74 12.24 1.91
CA GLY A 119 -22.91 11.52 1.39
C GLY A 119 -24.18 11.65 2.24
N ASN A 120 -25.13 12.45 1.73
CA ASN A 120 -26.57 12.22 1.85
C ASN A 120 -27.15 11.96 3.25
N PHE A 121 -26.57 12.51 4.32
CA PHE A 121 -27.31 12.71 5.57
C PHE A 121 -28.35 13.79 5.31
N GLY A 122 -29.54 13.37 4.87
CA GLY A 122 -30.65 14.26 4.53
C GLY A 122 -30.86 15.33 5.61
N GLY A 123 -30.63 16.58 5.22
CA GLY A 123 -30.84 17.74 6.08
C GLY A 123 -29.58 18.58 6.25
N LEU A 124 -29.69 19.83 5.81
CA LEU A 124 -28.77 20.93 6.17
C LEU A 124 -28.44 20.86 7.67
N PRO A 125 -27.20 21.17 8.08
CA PRO A 125 -26.85 21.26 9.49
C PRO A 125 -27.79 22.27 10.19
N PRO A 126 -28.20 22.02 11.45
CA PRO A 126 -28.87 23.04 12.22
C PRO A 126 -27.95 24.27 12.28
N MET A 127 -28.48 25.43 11.88
CA MET A 127 -27.77 26.73 11.81
C MET A 127 -27.03 27.12 13.10
N SER A 128 -27.28 26.43 14.21
CA SER A 128 -26.59 26.60 15.48
C SER A 128 -25.08 26.30 15.43
N SER A 129 -24.58 25.57 14.42
CA SER A 129 -23.12 25.39 14.22
C SER A 129 -22.49 26.43 13.29
N MET A 130 -23.28 27.37 12.73
CA MET A 130 -22.80 28.52 11.96
C MET A 130 -22.84 29.80 12.80
N THR A 131 -22.30 29.77 14.02
CA THR A 131 -21.83 31.03 14.63
C THR A 131 -20.49 31.37 13.99
N VAL A 132 -20.56 31.99 12.82
CA VAL A 132 -19.52 32.92 12.37
C VAL A 132 -19.39 33.93 13.49
N THR A 133 -18.20 34.02 14.08
CA THR A 133 -17.80 35.01 15.06
C THR A 133 -18.03 36.40 14.48
N ALA A 134 -19.20 36.99 14.73
CA ALA A 134 -19.49 38.38 14.42
C ALA A 134 -18.78 39.26 15.46
N PRO A 135 -17.98 40.27 15.06
CA PRO A 135 -17.36 41.18 16.01
C PRO A 135 -18.45 42.03 16.69
N GLN A 136 -18.46 41.99 18.02
CA GLN A 136 -19.26 42.82 18.92
C GLN A 136 -19.14 44.31 18.56
N GLN A 137 -20.27 44.95 18.26
CA GLN A 137 -20.39 46.40 18.28
C GLN A 137 -21.03 46.81 19.62
N GLN A 138 -20.22 47.41 20.49
CA GLN A 138 -20.64 48.04 21.74
C GLN A 138 -21.57 49.22 21.45
N VAL A 139 -22.74 49.23 22.10
CA VAL A 139 -23.60 50.41 22.23
C VAL A 139 -23.29 51.08 23.58
N PRO A 140 -22.84 52.34 23.61
CA PRO A 140 -22.78 53.11 24.85
C PRO A 140 -24.12 53.79 25.12
N SER A 141 -24.69 53.47 26.28
CA SER A 141 -25.76 54.23 26.94
C SER A 141 -25.26 55.62 27.34
N GLN A 142 -25.98 56.68 26.95
CA GLN A 142 -25.93 57.95 27.69
C GLN A 142 -27.34 58.51 27.91
N GLN A 143 -27.52 58.88 29.17
CA GLN A 143 -28.64 59.56 29.80
C GLN A 143 -28.72 61.02 29.34
N ALA A 144 -29.94 61.53 29.22
CA ALA A 144 -30.38 62.82 29.77
C ALA A 144 -31.92 62.79 29.87
#